data_AF-A0A2P4XM29-F1
#
_entry.id   AF-A0A2P4XM29-F1
#
_cell.length_a   1.000
_cell.length_b   1.000
_cell.length_c   1.000
_cell.angle_alpha   90.00
_cell.angle_beta   90.00
_cell.angle_gamma   90.00
#
_symmetry.space_group_name_H-M   'P 1'
#
loop_
_entity.id
_entity.type
_entity.pdbx_description
1 polymer ?
#
loop_
_entity_poly.entity_id
_entity_poly.type
_entity_poly.pdbx_seq_one_letter_code
_entity_poly.pdbx_strand_id
1 'polypeptide(L)'
;MCKHIPNVQVSFRAPCCNRWFDCSECHFELSDHRQQPQAEMAFVCKQCRNPFRKDLTAFDEEDESCPHCGNRLVQPVGDVSNSRAVTPAVNNTASRNI
;
A
#
# COMPACT_ATOMS: atom_id res chain seq x y z
N MET A 1 5.55 -11.74 1.53
CA MET A 1 5.12 -11.01 0.33
C MET A 1 4.01 -11.80 -0.31
N CYS A 2 2.91 -11.15 -0.69
CA CYS A 2 1.78 -11.82 -1.32
C CYS A 2 2.18 -12.38 -2.69
N LYS A 3 1.79 -13.62 -3.00
CA LYS A 3 1.97 -14.19 -4.35
C LYS A 3 0.86 -13.78 -5.32
N HIS A 4 -0.29 -13.35 -4.79
CA HIS A 4 -1.48 -12.99 -5.57
C HIS A 4 -1.52 -11.51 -5.95
N ILE A 5 -1.06 -10.63 -5.06
CA ILE A 5 -0.93 -9.18 -5.29
C ILE A 5 0.51 -8.76 -4.94
N PRO A 6 1.48 -8.92 -5.87
CA PRO A 6 2.91 -8.71 -5.58
C PRO A 6 3.24 -7.34 -5.01
N ASN A 7 2.45 -6.33 -5.39
CA ASN A 7 2.65 -4.93 -5.03
C ASN A 7 1.90 -4.48 -3.77
N VAL A 8 1.27 -5.39 -3.01
CA VAL A 8 0.51 -5.05 -1.81
C VAL A 8 1.42 -4.62 -0.65
N GLN A 9 1.18 -3.43 -0.14
CA GLN A 9 1.96 -2.77 0.91
C GLN A 9 1.31 -2.84 2.29
N VAL A 10 0.24 -3.63 2.44
CA VAL A 10 -0.46 -3.83 3.70
C VAL A 10 -0.73 -5.29 3.97
N SER A 11 -0.99 -5.58 5.24
CA SER A 11 -1.60 -6.82 5.70
C SER A 11 -2.86 -6.45 6.49
N PHE A 12 -3.93 -7.22 6.35
CA PHE A 12 -5.17 -7.04 7.10
C PHE A 12 -5.39 -8.17 8.10
N ARG A 13 -6.13 -7.89 9.16
CA ARG A 13 -6.57 -8.90 10.12
C ARG A 13 -7.93 -9.45 9.71
N ALA A 14 -7.98 -10.74 9.38
CA ALA A 14 -9.23 -11.40 9.05
C ALA A 14 -10.13 -11.50 10.31
N PRO A 15 -11.39 -11.03 10.28
CA PRO A 15 -12.24 -11.03 11.46
C PRO A 15 -12.69 -12.43 11.91
N CYS A 16 -12.77 -13.37 10.96
CA CYS A 16 -13.20 -14.75 11.22
C CYS A 16 -12.21 -15.56 12.06
N CYS A 17 -10.90 -15.40 11.84
CA CYS A 17 -9.87 -16.20 12.50
C CYS A 17 -8.81 -15.38 13.25
N ASN A 18 -8.94 -14.04 13.24
CA ASN A 18 -8.07 -13.10 13.94
C ASN A 18 -6.58 -13.15 13.54
N ARG A 19 -6.28 -13.73 12.37
CA ARG A 19 -4.92 -13.84 11.79
C ARG A 19 -4.69 -12.77 10.72
N TRP A 20 -3.42 -12.51 10.43
CA TRP A 20 -2.99 -11.50 9.46
C TRP A 20 -2.71 -12.12 8.09
N PHE A 21 -3.19 -11.47 7.04
CA PHE A 21 -2.98 -11.90 5.66
C PHE A 21 -2.73 -10.69 4.75
N ASP A 22 -2.06 -10.93 3.63
CA ASP A 22 -1.78 -9.87 2.65
C ASP A 22 -2.91 -9.69 1.63
N CYS A 23 -3.73 -10.71 1.39
CA CYS A 23 -4.91 -10.65 0.52
C CYS A 23 -5.92 -11.76 0.89
N SER A 24 -7.13 -11.70 0.35
CA SER A 24 -8.18 -12.70 0.61
C SER A 24 -7.84 -14.10 0.05
N GLU A 25 -7.07 -14.19 -1.03
CA GLU A 25 -6.62 -15.49 -1.57
C GLU A 25 -5.58 -16.15 -0.67
N CYS A 26 -4.64 -15.38 -0.09
CA CYS A 26 -3.73 -15.87 0.95
C CYS A 26 -4.49 -16.41 2.17
N HIS A 27 -5.62 -15.77 2.54
CA HIS A 27 -6.49 -16.30 3.61
C HIS A 27 -7.13 -17.63 3.20
N PHE A 28 -7.69 -17.71 2.00
CA PHE A 28 -8.37 -18.90 1.50
C PHE A 28 -7.44 -20.12 1.39
N GLU A 29 -6.18 -19.93 1.03
CA GLU A 29 -5.21 -21.03 0.95
C GLU A 29 -4.77 -21.57 2.31
N LEU A 30 -4.81 -20.73 3.34
CA LEU A 30 -4.32 -21.05 4.70
C LEU A 30 -5.46 -21.30 5.69
N SER A 31 -6.70 -21.22 5.24
CA SER A 31 -7.90 -21.36 6.07
C SER A 31 -8.87 -22.34 5.44
N ASP A 32 -9.63 -23.03 6.27
CA ASP A 32 -10.68 -23.98 5.91
C ASP A 32 -12.04 -23.32 5.62
N HIS A 33 -12.07 -21.99 5.56
CA HIS A 33 -13.28 -21.20 5.39
C HIS A 33 -13.01 -19.96 4.54
N ARG A 34 -14.08 -19.35 4.02
CA ARG A 34 -14.01 -18.08 3.30
C ARG A 34 -13.89 -16.91 4.27
N GLN A 35 -13.10 -15.90 3.90
CA GLN A 35 -13.00 -14.67 4.68
C GLN A 35 -14.39 -14.03 4.84
N GLN A 36 -14.76 -13.71 6.08
CA GLN A 36 -15.99 -12.98 6.36
C GLN A 36 -15.83 -11.50 5.98
N PRO A 37 -16.82 -10.89 5.30
CA PRO A 37 -16.84 -9.45 5.07
C PRO A 37 -17.10 -8.73 6.40
N GLN A 38 -16.47 -7.57 6.57
CA GLN A 38 -16.71 -6.69 7.72
C GLN A 38 -16.64 -5.25 7.23
N ALA A 39 -17.52 -4.39 7.77
CA ALA A 39 -17.55 -2.98 7.41
C ALA A 39 -16.22 -2.31 7.75
N GLU A 40 -15.79 -2.36 9.01
CA GLU A 40 -14.49 -1.80 9.41
C GLU A 40 -13.43 -2.90 9.48
N MET A 41 -12.30 -2.77 8.80
CA MET A 41 -11.19 -3.74 8.87
C MET A 41 -9.91 -3.12 9.42
N ALA A 42 -9.13 -3.93 10.13
CA ALA A 42 -7.84 -3.53 10.68
C ALA A 42 -6.70 -3.92 9.73
N PHE A 43 -5.81 -2.96 9.46
CA PHE A 43 -4.67 -3.07 8.57
C PHE A 43 -3.38 -2.71 9.29
N VAL A 44 -2.25 -3.21 8.78
CA VAL A 44 -0.90 -2.81 9.17
C VAL A 44 -0.13 -2.44 7.90
N CYS A 45 0.49 -1.26 7.91
CA CYS A 45 1.34 -0.81 6.82
C CYS A 45 2.69 -1.55 6.84
N LYS A 46 3.13 -2.09 5.72
CA LYS A 46 4.44 -2.75 5.61
C LYS A 46 5.61 -1.76 5.61
N GLN A 47 5.38 -0.51 5.23
CA GLN A 47 6.40 0.54 5.22
C GLN A 47 6.65 1.10 6.63
N CYS A 48 5.61 1.64 7.28
CA CYS A 48 5.77 2.27 8.60
C CYS A 48 5.46 1.35 9.79
N ARG A 49 4.91 0.15 9.55
CA ARG A 49 4.54 -0.84 10.58
C ARG A 49 3.48 -0.38 11.58
N ASN A 50 2.81 0.74 11.32
CA ASN A 50 1.73 1.23 12.18
C ASN A 50 0.39 0.57 11.80
N PRO A 51 -0.40 0.12 12.79
CA PRO A 51 -1.76 -0.35 12.56
C PRO A 51 -2.71 0.82 12.32
N PHE A 52 -3.74 0.58 11.51
CA PHE A 52 -4.83 1.52 11.26
C PHE A 52 -6.11 0.77 10.90
N ARG A 53 -7.24 1.46 10.89
CA ARG A 53 -8.55 0.91 10.51
C ARG A 53 -9.09 1.66 9.31
N LYS A 54 -9.84 0.97 8.46
CA LYS A 54 -10.57 1.54 7.33
C LYS A 54 -11.98 0.97 7.29
N ASP A 55 -12.95 1.82 7.00
CA ASP A 55 -14.31 1.41 6.68
C ASP A 55 -14.38 1.06 5.19
N LEU A 56 -14.74 -0.17 4.88
CA LEU A 56 -14.87 -0.71 3.55
C LEU A 56 -16.26 -0.47 2.95
N THR A 57 -17.21 0.09 3.70
CA THR A 57 -18.54 0.47 3.19
C THR A 57 -18.54 1.81 2.47
N ALA A 58 -17.55 2.66 2.77
CA ALA A 58 -17.39 4.00 2.20
C ALA A 58 -15.92 4.24 1.83
N PHE A 59 -15.38 3.41 0.93
CA PHE A 59 -13.99 3.48 0.50
C PHE A 59 -13.80 4.50 -0.62
N ASP A 60 -12.98 5.54 -0.40
CA ASP A 60 -12.67 6.61 -1.37
C ASP A 60 -11.17 6.70 -1.68
N GLU A 61 -10.77 7.61 -2.58
CA GLU A 61 -9.37 7.83 -3.00
C GLU A 61 -8.43 8.13 -1.80
N GLU A 62 -8.95 8.82 -0.78
CA GLU A 62 -8.23 9.11 0.47
C GLU A 62 -7.91 7.84 1.29
N ASP A 63 -8.66 6.76 1.07
CA ASP A 63 -8.48 5.47 1.74
C ASP A 63 -7.44 4.56 1.07
N GLU A 64 -6.98 4.92 -0.12
CA GLU A 64 -5.96 4.18 -0.87
C GLU A 64 -4.54 4.29 -0.30
N SER A 65 -4.36 5.06 0.78
CA SER A 65 -3.06 5.32 1.39
C SER A 65 -3.07 5.14 2.91
N CYS A 66 -1.90 4.82 3.45
CA CYS A 66 -1.68 4.70 4.88
C CYS A 66 -1.79 6.08 5.54
N PRO A 67 -2.67 6.27 6.54
CA PRO A 67 -2.87 7.57 7.19
C PRO A 67 -1.66 8.03 8.01
N HIS A 68 -0.71 7.14 8.29
CA HIS A 68 0.46 7.43 9.11
C HIS A 68 1.68 7.90 8.30
N CYS A 69 1.84 7.43 7.06
CA CYS A 69 3.05 7.70 6.26
C CYS A 69 2.77 8.04 4.80
N GLY A 70 1.50 8.06 4.36
CA GLY A 70 1.11 8.35 2.99
C GLY A 70 1.42 7.24 1.98
N ASN A 71 1.93 6.08 2.41
CA ASN A 71 2.21 4.98 1.49
C ASN A 71 0.93 4.37 0.92
N ARG A 72 0.85 4.22 -0.40
CA ARG A 72 -0.30 3.59 -1.08
C ARG A 72 -0.44 2.12 -0.67
N LEU A 73 -1.67 1.67 -0.40
CA LEU A 73 -1.95 0.30 0.07
C LEU A 73 -1.56 -0.78 -0.97
N VAL A 74 -1.68 -0.45 -2.26
CA VAL A 74 -1.24 -1.25 -3.40
C VAL A 74 -0.49 -0.34 -4.37
N GLN A 75 0.76 -0.67 -4.71
CA GLN A 75 1.53 0.13 -5.65
C GLN A 75 1.00 -0.09 -7.08
N PRO A 76 0.83 0.98 -7.89
CA PRO A 76 0.46 0.83 -9.28
C PRO A 76 1.54 0.03 -10.00
N VAL A 77 1.13 -0.80 -10.96
CA VAL A 77 2.07 -1.43 -11.87
C VAL A 77 2.56 -0.30 -12.78
N GLY A 78 3.77 0.19 -12.54
CA GLY A 78 4.35 1.19 -13.42
C GLY A 78 4.45 0.64 -14.83
N ASP A 79 3.95 1.40 -15.81
CA ASP A 79 4.33 1.18 -17.20
C ASP A 79 5.86 1.25 -17.26
N VAL A 80 6.50 0.14 -17.59
CA VAL A 80 7.89 0.12 -18.06
C VAL A 80 7.89 0.84 -19.42
N SER A 81 7.79 2.15 -19.39
CA SER A 81 7.94 3.01 -20.54
C SER A 81 8.76 4.20 -20.11
N ASN A 82 10.07 4.02 -20.28
CA ASN A 82 11.07 5.07 -20.50
C ASN A 82 11.61 5.79 -19.24
N SER A 83 12.47 5.10 -18.50
CA SER A 83 13.52 5.73 -17.68
C SER A 83 14.57 6.39 -18.60
N ARG A 84 14.21 7.45 -19.32
CA ARG A 84 15.17 8.37 -19.93
C ARG A 84 15.04 9.74 -19.27
N ALA A 85 16.01 9.99 -18.39
CA ALA A 85 16.59 11.28 -18.06
C ALA A 85 15.65 12.43 -17.65
N VAL A 86 15.61 12.72 -16.35
CA VAL A 86 15.80 14.10 -15.88
C VAL A 86 16.81 14.07 -14.75
N THR A 87 18.10 14.24 -15.08
CA THR A 87 19.05 14.84 -14.14
C THR A 87 18.71 16.32 -14.02
N PRO A 88 18.50 16.91 -12.84
CA PRO A 88 18.46 18.35 -12.71
C PRO A 88 19.87 18.88 -12.99
N ALA A 89 19.99 19.67 -14.06
CA ALA A 89 21.20 20.42 -14.37
C ALA A 89 21.49 21.40 -13.22
N VAL A 90 22.74 21.35 -12.72
CA VAL A 90 23.29 22.35 -11.81
C VAL A 90 23.44 23.65 -12.58
N ASN A 91 22.60 24.63 -12.27
CA ASN A 91 22.80 26.01 -12.73
C ASN A 91 23.23 26.85 -11.53
N ASN A 92 24.52 26.85 -11.22
CA ASN A 92 25.08 27.83 -10.30
C ASN A 92 25.38 29.11 -11.09
N THR A 93 24.42 30.02 -11.10
CA THR A 93 24.60 31.39 -11.60
C THR A 93 24.96 32.28 -10.40
N ALA A 94 26.24 32.60 -10.25
CA ALA A 94 26.68 33.71 -9.40
C ALA A 94 27.79 34.48 -10.12
N SER A 95 27.32 35.48 -10.87
CA SER A 95 27.86 36.84 -11.02
C SER A 95 29.37 37.05 -10.95
N ARG A 96 29.91 37.42 -12.13
CA ARG A 96 30.93 38.47 -12.23
C ARG A 96 30.43 39.72 -11.49
N ASN A 97 31.28 40.36 -10.70
CA ASN A 97 31.57 41.79 -10.81
C ASN A 97 32.70 42.23 -9.87
N ILE A 98 33.70 42.86 -10.50
CA ILE A 98 34.75 43.78 -9.99
C ILE A 98 35.93 43.12 -9.28
#